data_AF-A0A7W0KYW1-F1
#
_entry.id   AF-A0A7W0KYW1-F1
#
_cell.length_a   1.000
_cell.length_b   1.000
_cell.length_c   1.000
_cell.angle_alpha   90.00
_cell.angle_beta   90.00
_cell.angle_gamma   90.00
#
_symmetry.space_group_name_H-M   'P 1'
#
loop_
_entity.id
_entity.type
_entity.pdbx_description
1 polymer ?
#
loop_
_entity_poly.entity_id
_entity_poly.type
_entity_poly.pdbx_seq_one_letter_code
_entity_poly.pdbx_strand_id
1 'polypeptide(L)'
;MRISLVAGLVAAGGLLVGCDEADSGTKESPGQPTHTSEASEGALFRGVLGGGIDCLWIEEFDTGDQLSMVVPSWMSPVQGNNGVEVVDARSGDVLASVGDPVAITGGFDRNEPGCSDVGHAGSVVVGGLRVCDDPKCEDE
;
A
#
# COMPACT_ATOMS: atom_id res chain seq x y z
N MET A 1 42.04 41.06 -24.66
CA MET A 1 43.14 40.88 -23.70
C MET A 1 43.05 39.46 -23.15
N ARG A 2 44.11 38.66 -23.43
CA ARG A 2 44.54 37.39 -22.83
C ARG A 2 43.56 36.21 -22.71
N ILE A 3 43.72 35.28 -23.66
CA ILE A 3 43.43 33.85 -23.54
C ILE A 3 44.50 33.23 -22.63
N SER A 4 44.08 32.43 -21.64
CA SER A 4 44.95 31.50 -20.92
C SER A 4 44.22 30.16 -20.74
N LEU A 5 44.65 29.20 -21.55
CA LEU A 5 44.56 27.76 -21.29
C LEU A 5 45.66 27.38 -20.28
N VAL A 6 45.48 26.31 -19.49
CA VAL A 6 46.43 25.18 -19.31
C VAL A 6 45.95 24.24 -18.18
N ALA A 7 45.97 22.93 -18.51
CA ALA A 7 46.13 21.67 -17.75
C ALA A 7 45.97 21.68 -16.20
N GLY A 8 45.35 20.71 -15.53
CA GLY A 8 45.25 19.28 -15.79
C GLY A 8 45.75 18.55 -14.53
N LEU A 9 44.97 17.61 -13.96
CA LEU A 9 45.50 16.60 -13.04
C LEU A 9 44.57 15.38 -13.04
N VAL A 10 45.03 14.32 -13.71
CA VAL A 10 44.56 12.95 -13.49
C VAL A 10 45.37 12.43 -12.31
N ALA A 11 44.70 12.15 -11.19
CA ALA A 11 45.27 11.38 -10.09
C ALA A 11 44.56 10.02 -10.06
N ALA A 12 45.15 9.04 -10.74
CA ALA A 12 44.98 7.64 -10.39
C ALA A 12 45.91 7.36 -9.20
N GLY A 13 45.36 6.87 -8.09
CA GLY A 13 46.14 6.51 -6.92
C GLY A 13 45.23 5.90 -5.86
N GLY A 14 45.17 4.58 -5.83
CA GLY A 14 44.32 3.82 -4.93
C GLY A 14 44.60 4.08 -3.46
N LEU A 15 43.52 4.22 -2.70
CA LEU A 15 43.50 4.00 -1.26
C LEU A 15 42.58 2.82 -1.01
N LEU A 16 43.20 1.75 -0.51
CA LEU A 16 42.54 0.66 0.18
C LEU A 16 41.75 1.27 1.35
N VAL A 17 40.45 1.41 1.16
CA VAL A 17 39.50 1.51 2.27
C VAL A 17 38.50 0.41 1.96
N GLY A 18 38.52 -0.63 2.81
CA GLY A 18 37.42 -1.57 2.84
C GLY A 18 36.15 -0.77 3.04
N CYS A 19 35.34 -0.67 1.98
CA CYS A 19 33.93 -0.42 2.15
C CYS A 19 33.39 -1.74 2.71
N ASP A 20 33.40 -1.77 4.05
CA ASP A 20 32.48 -2.51 4.89
C ASP A 20 31.23 -2.85 4.08
N GLU A 21 30.95 -4.14 3.96
CA GLU A 21 29.68 -4.67 3.47
C GLU A 21 28.58 -3.90 4.19
N ALA A 22 28.08 -2.86 3.52
CA ALA A 22 26.86 -2.18 3.91
C ALA A 22 25.81 -3.25 3.73
N ASP A 23 25.54 -3.91 4.86
CA ASP A 23 24.40 -4.76 5.15
C ASP A 23 23.22 -4.14 4.42
N SER A 24 23.01 -4.62 3.19
CA SER A 24 21.88 -4.26 2.37
C SER A 24 20.75 -5.12 2.87
N GLY A 25 20.43 -4.93 4.15
CA GLY A 25 19.10 -5.10 4.68
C GLY A 25 18.23 -4.16 3.87
N THR A 26 17.90 -4.61 2.67
CA THR A 26 16.66 -4.26 2.01
C THR A 26 15.65 -4.55 3.10
N LYS A 27 15.19 -3.51 3.78
CA LYS A 27 13.91 -3.59 4.47
C LYS A 27 12.98 -3.96 3.33
N GLU A 28 12.73 -5.26 3.15
CA GLU A 28 11.62 -5.72 2.34
C GLU A 28 10.45 -4.97 2.94
N SER A 29 10.01 -3.93 2.21
CA SER A 29 8.71 -3.35 2.47
C SER A 29 7.78 -4.54 2.34
N PRO A 30 7.15 -5.01 3.42
CA PRO A 30 6.36 -6.21 3.30
C PRO A 30 5.31 -5.91 2.26
N GLY A 31 5.33 -6.74 1.22
CA GLY A 31 4.36 -6.64 0.16
C GLY A 31 2.97 -6.82 0.72
N GLN A 32 1.99 -6.50 -0.11
CA GLN A 32 0.60 -6.66 0.20
C GLN A 32 0.30 -8.02 0.87
N PRO A 33 -0.59 -8.06 1.89
CA PRO A 33 -1.08 -9.32 2.45
C PRO A 33 -1.58 -10.25 1.32
N THR A 34 -1.20 -11.54 1.35
CA THR A 34 -1.37 -12.44 0.19
C THR A 34 -2.23 -13.67 0.44
N HIS A 35 -2.55 -14.02 1.70
CA HIS A 35 -3.33 -15.23 1.95
C HIS A 35 -4.83 -14.94 1.96
N THR A 36 -5.54 -15.65 1.09
CA THR A 36 -7.00 -15.60 0.93
C THR A 36 -7.70 -16.69 1.73
N SER A 37 -7.12 -17.17 2.85
CA SER A 37 -7.77 -18.19 3.69
C SER A 37 -9.18 -17.73 3.98
N GLU A 38 -10.17 -18.54 3.57
CA GLU A 38 -11.58 -18.16 3.49
C GLU A 38 -12.01 -17.50 4.80
N ALA A 39 -12.16 -16.19 4.74
CA ALA A 39 -12.35 -15.42 5.93
C ALA A 39 -13.71 -15.77 6.54
N SER A 40 -13.70 -15.97 7.85
CA SER A 40 -14.84 -16.52 8.57
C SER A 40 -15.99 -15.51 8.57
N GLU A 41 -17.02 -15.81 7.79
CA GLU A 41 -18.28 -15.07 7.66
C GLU A 41 -18.15 -13.70 6.97
N GLY A 42 -19.05 -13.41 6.03
CA GLY A 42 -19.07 -12.16 5.26
C GLY A 42 -19.41 -10.97 6.14
N ALA A 43 -18.40 -10.38 6.76
CA ALA A 43 -18.48 -9.17 7.57
C ALA A 43 -18.43 -7.91 6.69
N LEU A 44 -18.92 -6.81 7.24
CA LEU A 44 -18.93 -5.50 6.63
C LEU A 44 -17.99 -4.58 7.43
N PHE A 45 -16.97 -4.05 6.77
CA PHE A 45 -16.02 -3.09 7.32
C PHE A 45 -16.26 -1.75 6.65
N ARG A 46 -16.44 -0.69 7.45
CA ARG A 46 -16.75 0.66 6.96
C ARG A 46 -15.70 1.62 7.47
N GLY A 47 -15.15 2.42 6.57
CA GLY A 47 -13.99 3.24 6.91
C GLY A 47 -13.49 4.08 5.75
N VAL A 48 -12.33 4.70 5.94
CA VAL A 48 -11.63 5.43 4.89
C VAL A 48 -10.55 4.55 4.30
N LEU A 49 -10.50 4.47 2.96
CA LEU A 49 -9.46 3.75 2.26
C LEU A 49 -8.13 4.49 2.41
N GLY A 50 -7.11 3.80 2.88
CA GLY A 50 -5.76 4.30 3.05
C GLY A 50 -4.72 3.42 2.35
N GLY A 51 -3.49 3.93 2.30
CA GLY A 51 -2.33 3.16 1.88
C GLY A 51 -1.66 3.65 0.60
N GLY A 52 -0.85 2.75 0.03
CA GLY A 52 -0.06 2.94 -1.17
C GLY A 52 -0.22 1.76 -2.14
N ILE A 53 0.53 1.79 -3.24
CA ILE A 53 0.48 0.73 -4.27
C ILE A 53 0.87 -0.64 -3.67
N ASP A 54 1.84 -0.62 -2.76
CA ASP A 54 2.38 -1.85 -2.16
C ASP A 54 1.56 -2.35 -0.96
N CYS A 55 0.70 -1.50 -0.38
CA CYS A 55 -0.13 -1.90 0.75
C CYS A 55 -1.34 -0.99 0.94
N LEU A 56 -2.54 -1.56 0.84
CA LEU A 56 -3.81 -0.90 1.12
C LEU A 56 -4.32 -1.28 2.50
N TRP A 57 -5.05 -0.38 3.14
CA TRP A 57 -5.71 -0.61 4.42
C TRP A 57 -7.00 0.21 4.52
N ILE A 58 -7.88 -0.16 5.45
CA ILE A 58 -9.07 0.60 5.81
C ILE A 58 -8.95 1.07 7.26
N GLU A 59 -9.18 2.35 7.52
CA GLU A 59 -9.35 2.87 8.88
C GLU A 59 -10.84 2.86 9.22
N GLU A 60 -11.23 1.95 10.10
CA GLU A 60 -12.64 1.72 10.44
C GLU A 60 -13.24 2.91 11.19
N PHE A 61 -14.45 3.33 10.81
CA PHE A 61 -15.12 4.46 11.45
C PHE A 61 -15.48 4.21 12.92
N ASP A 62 -15.86 2.96 13.26
CA ASP A 62 -16.39 2.63 14.58
C ASP A 62 -15.29 2.48 15.64
N THR A 63 -14.15 1.90 15.25
CA THR A 63 -13.05 1.56 16.15
C THR A 63 -11.85 2.50 16.00
N GLY A 64 -11.67 3.10 14.82
CA GLY A 64 -10.43 3.78 14.42
C GLY A 64 -9.27 2.82 14.13
N ASP A 65 -9.54 1.51 14.09
CA ASP A 65 -8.52 0.50 13.81
C ASP A 65 -8.16 0.53 12.32
N GLN A 66 -6.87 0.35 12.03
CA GLN A 66 -6.36 0.25 10.67
C GLN A 66 -6.18 -1.22 10.30
N LEU A 67 -7.04 -1.73 9.42
CA LEU A 67 -7.03 -3.11 8.96
C LEU A 67 -6.39 -3.17 7.57
N SER A 68 -5.35 -3.99 7.41
CA SER A 68 -4.70 -4.15 6.10
C SER A 68 -5.61 -4.91 5.14
N MET A 69 -5.47 -4.69 3.83
CA MET A 69 -6.31 -5.34 2.83
C MET A 69 -5.52 -6.41 2.08
N VAL A 70 -6.00 -7.65 2.14
CA VAL A 70 -5.62 -8.69 1.17
C VAL A 70 -6.41 -8.39 -0.09
N VAL A 71 -5.72 -7.88 -1.11
CA VAL A 71 -6.37 -7.52 -2.37
C VAL A 71 -6.49 -8.73 -3.29
N PRO A 72 -7.71 -9.08 -3.70
CA PRO A 72 -7.95 -10.19 -4.59
C PRO A 72 -7.49 -9.87 -6.01
N SER A 73 -7.20 -10.90 -6.79
CA SER A 73 -6.67 -10.77 -8.17
C SER A 73 -7.56 -10.02 -9.17
N TRP A 74 -8.83 -9.77 -8.83
CA TRP A 74 -9.74 -8.96 -9.65
C TRP A 74 -9.63 -7.46 -9.35
N MET A 75 -8.84 -7.07 -8.35
CA MET A 75 -8.54 -5.69 -8.00
C MET A 75 -7.05 -5.43 -8.19
N SER A 76 -6.70 -4.19 -8.53
CA SER A 76 -5.30 -3.78 -8.62
C SER A 76 -5.14 -2.35 -8.10
N PRO A 77 -4.24 -2.08 -7.14
CA PRO A 77 -3.82 -0.73 -6.82
C PRO A 77 -2.92 -0.19 -7.91
N VAL A 78 -3.17 1.04 -8.36
CA VAL A 78 -2.40 1.72 -9.41
C VAL A 78 -2.13 3.17 -9.01
N GLN A 79 -1.07 3.74 -9.58
CA GLN A 79 -0.83 5.18 -9.47
C GLN A 79 -1.79 5.94 -10.41
N GLY A 80 -2.80 6.58 -9.84
CA GLY A 80 -3.71 7.49 -10.52
C GLY A 80 -3.21 8.94 -10.54
N ASN A 81 -4.02 9.83 -11.11
CA ASN A 81 -3.68 11.25 -11.23
C ASN A 81 -3.80 12.00 -9.89
N ASN A 82 -4.67 11.53 -9.00
CA ASN A 82 -4.97 12.18 -7.72
C ASN A 82 -4.43 11.42 -6.51
N GLY A 83 -3.67 10.34 -6.73
CA GLY A 83 -3.19 9.46 -5.67
C GLY A 83 -3.22 8.01 -6.11
N VAL A 84 -3.20 7.10 -5.14
CA VAL A 84 -3.39 5.67 -5.41
C VAL A 84 -4.86 5.40 -5.61
N GLU A 85 -5.18 4.70 -6.70
CA GLU A 85 -6.52 4.27 -7.08
C GLU A 85 -6.56 2.75 -7.08
N VAL A 86 -7.71 2.19 -6.73
CA VAL A 86 -7.98 0.77 -6.83
C VAL A 86 -8.86 0.56 -8.05
N VAL A 87 -8.44 -0.28 -8.98
CA VAL A 87 -9.17 -0.55 -10.21
C VAL A 87 -9.66 -1.99 -10.29
N ASP A 88 -10.77 -2.22 -10.98
CA ASP A 88 -11.15 -3.55 -11.43
C ASP A 88 -10.13 -4.01 -12.47
N ALA A 89 -9.40 -5.09 -12.19
CA ALA A 89 -8.33 -5.59 -13.05
C ALA A 89 -8.84 -6.15 -14.39
N ARG A 90 -10.15 -6.39 -14.54
CA ARG A 90 -10.77 -6.94 -15.75
C ARG A 90 -11.27 -5.83 -16.67
N SER A 91 -11.93 -4.80 -16.12
CA SER A 91 -12.47 -3.70 -16.91
C SER A 91 -11.56 -2.47 -16.97
N GLY A 92 -10.69 -2.29 -15.96
CA GLY A 92 -9.88 -1.09 -15.78
C GLY A 92 -10.65 0.08 -15.13
N ASP A 93 -11.90 -0.15 -14.70
CA ASP A 93 -12.70 0.88 -14.06
C ASP A 93 -12.17 1.19 -12.65
N VAL A 94 -12.23 2.46 -12.25
CA VAL A 94 -11.85 2.88 -10.90
C VAL A 94 -12.89 2.41 -9.88
N LEU A 95 -12.43 1.53 -9.00
CA LEU A 95 -12.99 1.03 -7.75
C LEU A 95 -13.33 2.12 -6.73
N ALA A 96 -12.23 2.72 -6.27
CA ALA A 96 -12.13 3.69 -5.20
C ALA A 96 -10.76 4.35 -5.27
N SER A 97 -10.60 5.49 -4.61
CA SER A 97 -9.33 6.20 -4.43
C SER A 97 -8.95 6.21 -2.95
N VAL A 98 -7.65 6.25 -2.66
CA VAL A 98 -7.19 6.52 -1.29
C VAL A 98 -7.76 7.85 -0.80
N GLY A 99 -8.35 7.84 0.38
CA GLY A 99 -9.12 8.94 0.98
C GLY A 99 -10.63 8.80 0.83
N ASP A 100 -11.12 7.89 -0.02
CA ASP A 100 -12.55 7.68 -0.19
C ASP A 100 -13.15 6.93 1.03
N PRO A 101 -14.37 7.30 1.46
CA PRO A 101 -15.15 6.47 2.35
C PRO A 101 -15.61 5.22 1.60
N VAL A 102 -15.30 4.04 2.15
CA VAL A 102 -15.58 2.76 1.51
C VAL A 102 -16.23 1.78 2.47
N ALA A 103 -17.02 0.90 1.88
CA ALA A 103 -17.54 -0.29 2.54
C ALA A 103 -16.92 -1.52 1.87
N ILE A 104 -16.27 -2.36 2.70
CA ILE A 104 -15.67 -3.61 2.29
C ILE A 104 -16.51 -4.74 2.85
N THR A 105 -17.01 -5.60 1.97
CA THR A 105 -17.54 -6.91 2.35
C THR A 105 -16.43 -7.93 2.20
N GLY A 106 -16.24 -8.78 3.20
CA GLY A 106 -15.17 -9.76 3.16
C GLY A 106 -15.14 -10.53 4.45
N GLY A 107 -13.98 -11.04 4.85
CA GLY A 107 -13.83 -11.43 6.23
C GLY A 107 -12.45 -11.05 6.76
N PHE A 108 -12.24 -11.37 8.02
CA PHE A 108 -11.12 -10.85 8.78
C PHE A 108 -10.22 -11.98 9.29
N ASP A 109 -8.91 -11.80 9.15
CA ASP A 109 -7.89 -12.61 9.80
C ASP A 109 -6.95 -11.73 10.62
N ARG A 110 -6.99 -11.91 11.93
CA ARG A 110 -6.14 -11.18 12.89
C ARG A 110 -4.67 -11.58 12.84
N ASN A 111 -4.34 -12.73 12.26
CA ASN A 111 -2.98 -13.27 12.24
C ASN A 111 -2.29 -13.02 10.90
N GLU A 112 -3.01 -12.53 9.89
CA GLU A 112 -2.43 -12.18 8.60
C GLU A 112 -1.50 -10.98 8.77
N PRO A 113 -0.25 -11.06 8.26
CA PRO A 113 0.67 -9.93 8.32
C PRO A 113 0.04 -8.72 7.64
N GLY A 114 0.09 -7.57 8.31
CA GLY A 114 -0.43 -6.32 7.77
C GLY A 114 0.65 -5.47 7.09
N CYS A 115 0.26 -4.28 6.69
CA CYS A 115 1.15 -3.22 6.25
C CYS A 115 2.11 -2.83 7.39
N SER A 116 3.42 -2.69 7.09
CA SER A 116 4.44 -2.31 8.08
C SER A 116 4.22 -0.95 8.73
N ASP A 117 3.55 -0.05 8.01
CA ASP A 117 3.47 1.37 8.38
C ASP A 117 2.22 1.69 9.21
N VAL A 118 1.38 0.70 9.53
CA VAL A 118 0.15 0.85 10.32
C VAL A 118 0.07 -0.14 11.47
N GLY A 119 -0.62 0.25 12.54
CA GLY A 119 -0.82 -0.60 13.70
C GLY A 119 -1.50 -1.92 13.31
N HIS A 120 -0.87 -3.05 13.63
CA HIS A 120 -1.42 -4.37 13.32
C HIS A 120 -2.65 -4.68 14.16
N ALA A 121 -3.83 -4.38 13.62
CA ALA A 121 -5.10 -4.89 14.13
C ALA A 121 -5.54 -6.19 13.42
N GLY A 122 -5.06 -6.42 12.18
CA GLY A 122 -5.32 -7.62 11.37
C GLY A 122 -5.46 -7.26 9.89
N SER A 123 -5.92 -8.22 9.08
CA SER A 123 -6.22 -7.99 7.66
C SER A 123 -7.62 -8.42 7.27
N VAL A 124 -8.21 -7.66 6.34
CA VAL A 124 -9.49 -7.97 5.68
C VAL A 124 -9.20 -8.61 4.33
N VAL A 125 -9.75 -9.80 4.12
CA VAL A 125 -9.80 -10.46 2.81
C VAL A 125 -10.98 -9.90 2.04
N VAL A 126 -10.70 -9.07 1.03
CA VAL A 126 -11.74 -8.33 0.30
C VAL A 126 -12.54 -9.28 -0.60
N GLY A 127 -13.82 -9.43 -0.30
CA GLY A 127 -14.80 -10.10 -1.17
C GLY A 127 -15.55 -9.12 -2.08
N GLY A 128 -15.66 -7.86 -1.67
CA GLY A 128 -16.27 -6.77 -2.42
C GLY A 128 -15.86 -5.41 -1.83
N LEU A 129 -15.79 -4.40 -2.69
CA LEU A 129 -15.46 -3.02 -2.35
C LEU A 129 -16.45 -2.10 -3.04
N ARG A 130 -16.95 -1.11 -2.31
CA ARG A 130 -17.74 0.00 -2.87
C ARG A 130 -17.38 1.32 -2.20
N VAL A 131 -17.39 2.41 -2.97
CA VAL A 131 -17.37 3.77 -2.42
C VAL A 131 -18.75 4.07 -1.85
N CYS A 132 -18.77 4.77 -0.72
CA CYS A 132 -20.00 5.20 -0.07
C CYS A 132 -20.37 6.62 -0.52
N ASP A 133 -21.66 6.85 -0.74
CA ASP A 133 -22.17 8.20 -0.99
C ASP A 133 -22.18 9.06 0.29
N ASP A 134 -22.39 8.44 1.45
CA ASP A 134 -22.29 9.07 2.77
C ASP A 134 -20.87 8.88 3.35
N PRO A 135 -20.27 9.93 3.96
CA PRO A 135 -18.91 9.87 4.49
C PRO A 135 -18.68 8.86 5.62
N LYS A 136 -19.73 8.30 6.24
CA LYS A 136 -19.64 7.26 7.26
C LYS A 136 -20.14 5.90 6.81
N CYS A 137 -20.65 5.79 5.58
CA CYS A 137 -21.30 4.57 5.10
C CYS A 137 -22.44 4.09 6.05
N GLU A 138 -23.14 5.02 6.72
CA GLU A 138 -24.30 4.68 7.56
C GLU A 138 -25.48 4.31 6.65
N ASP A 139 -25.97 3.06 6.82
CA ASP A 139 -27.14 2.43 6.17
C ASP A 139 -27.46 2.85 4.71
N GLU A 140 -27.03 2.01 3.77
CA GLU A 140 -27.68 1.89 2.44
C GLU A 140 -28.81 0.87 2.45
#